data_AF-A0AAN9UAM6-F1
#
_entry.id   AF-A0AAN9UAM6-F1
#
_cell.length_a   1.000
_cell.length_b   1.000
_cell.length_c   1.000
_cell.angle_alpha   90.00
_cell.angle_beta   90.00
_cell.angle_gamma   90.00
#
_symmetry.space_group_name_H-M   'P 1'
#
loop_
_entity.id
_entity.type
_entity.pdbx_description
1 polymer ?
#
loop_
_entity_poly.entity_id
_entity_poly.type
_entity_poly.pdbx_seq_one_letter_code
_entity_poly.pdbx_strand_id
1 'polypeptide(L)'
;IFALRSAIAYYVPSVDRLIPLFMSRSLQEKRRAHVKYTADQVHARLARQTDQPDIWTLVLRSYEGMNKNVRLTMGQMESNASLFMVAGTETTATLLSGAVYLLACRPAALDRLTKEIRGTFARKGDMTIDSLPRLPFLNAVVEEAFRLYPPVPDAQFRRTPREGAEIAGELVPGEATVFVTQYAAFRSPENFEAPDEFLPERWLPDADERFARDDRKVMQPFSVGPRNCLGMK
;
A
#
# COMPACT_ATOMS: atom_id res chain seq x y z
N ILE A 1 -10.13 10.75 6.96
CA ILE A 1 -11.54 10.66 6.50
C ILE A 1 -11.99 9.22 6.26
N PHE A 2 -11.26 8.41 5.49
CA PHE A 2 -11.61 6.99 5.27
C PHE A 2 -11.64 6.16 6.57
N ALA A 3 -10.62 6.28 7.42
CA ALA A 3 -10.57 5.62 8.73
C ALA A 3 -11.78 5.95 9.63
N LEU A 4 -12.10 7.24 9.74
CA LEU A 4 -13.26 7.73 10.49
C LEU A 4 -14.59 7.20 9.90
N ARG A 5 -14.72 7.17 8.57
CA ARG A 5 -15.92 6.63 7.92
C ARG A 5 -16.06 5.12 8.11
N SER A 6 -14.98 4.35 7.99
CA SER A 6 -14.98 2.91 8.24
C SER A 6 -15.35 2.59 9.69
N ALA A 7 -14.86 3.40 10.65
CA ALA A 7 -15.27 3.31 12.04
C ALA A 7 -16.76 3.67 12.22
N ILE A 8 -17.25 4.78 11.64
CA ILE A 8 -18.65 5.19 11.74
C ILE A 8 -19.60 4.15 11.11
N ALA A 9 -19.29 3.66 9.91
CA ALA A 9 -20.11 2.64 9.24
C ALA A 9 -20.18 1.33 10.02
N TYR A 10 -19.15 1.02 10.80
CA TYR A 10 -19.08 -0.17 11.61
C TYR A 10 -19.76 -0.01 12.98
N TYR A 11 -19.42 1.05 13.72
CA TYR A 11 -19.91 1.28 15.09
C TYR A 11 -21.29 1.93 15.15
N VAL A 12 -21.68 2.70 14.12
CA VAL A 12 -22.97 3.39 14.05
C VAL A 12 -23.54 3.33 12.62
N PRO A 13 -24.00 2.16 12.15
CA PRO A 13 -24.45 1.96 10.77
C PRO A 13 -25.58 2.90 10.33
N SER A 14 -26.40 3.36 11.29
CA SER A 14 -27.45 4.36 11.08
C SER A 14 -26.89 5.73 10.69
N VAL A 15 -25.70 6.10 11.18
CA VAL A 15 -25.03 7.37 10.85
C VAL A 15 -24.36 7.29 9.48
N ASP A 16 -23.84 6.14 9.05
CA ASP A 16 -23.30 5.99 7.68
C ASP A 16 -24.38 6.22 6.60
N ARG A 17 -25.64 5.89 6.89
CA ARG A 17 -26.78 6.25 6.01
C ARG A 17 -27.00 7.76 5.88
N LEU A 18 -26.55 8.55 6.86
CA LEU A 18 -26.66 10.01 6.86
C LEU A 18 -25.43 10.69 6.26
N ILE A 19 -24.29 10.01 6.13
CA ILE A 19 -23.05 10.57 5.55
C ILE A 19 -23.27 11.18 4.15
N PRO A 20 -24.03 10.55 3.23
CA PRO A 20 -24.33 11.16 1.94
C PRO A 20 -25.01 12.53 2.05
N LEU A 21 -25.81 12.79 3.09
CA LEU A 21 -26.48 14.09 3.28
C LEU A 21 -25.48 15.22 3.55
N PHE A 22 -24.31 14.89 4.12
CA PHE A 22 -23.24 15.83 4.42
C PHE A 22 -22.13 15.86 3.36
N MET A 23 -22.19 14.98 2.35
CA MET A 23 -21.26 14.99 1.22
C MET A 23 -21.73 15.97 0.14
N SER A 24 -20.81 16.81 -0.36
CA SER A 24 -21.11 17.70 -1.48
C SER A 24 -21.57 16.91 -2.71
N ARG A 25 -22.48 17.52 -3.51
CA ARG A 25 -22.99 16.90 -4.74
C ARG A 25 -21.85 16.46 -5.67
N SER A 26 -20.81 17.29 -5.82
CA SER A 26 -19.63 16.98 -6.61
C SER A 26 -18.91 15.71 -6.14
N LEU A 27 -18.75 15.50 -4.82
CA LEU A 27 -18.12 14.28 -4.30
C LEU A 27 -18.99 13.04 -4.54
N GLN A 28 -20.32 13.18 -4.42
CA GLN A 28 -21.25 12.09 -4.72
C GLN A 28 -21.21 11.72 -6.20
N GLU A 29 -21.20 12.70 -7.10
CA GLU A 29 -21.07 12.52 -8.54
C GLU A 29 -19.76 11.84 -8.91
N LYS A 30 -18.63 12.30 -8.37
CA LYS A 30 -17.32 11.67 -8.57
C LYS A 30 -17.30 10.22 -8.09
N ARG A 31 -17.90 9.93 -6.93
CA ARG A 31 -18.02 8.55 -6.42
C ARG A 31 -18.86 7.68 -7.36
N ARG A 32 -20.01 8.17 -7.82
CA ARG A 32 -20.87 7.44 -8.77
C ARG A 32 -20.16 7.20 -10.10
N ALA A 33 -19.45 8.20 -10.61
CA ALA A 33 -18.66 8.10 -11.83
C ALA A 33 -17.55 7.05 -11.70
N HIS A 34 -16.82 7.03 -10.58
CA HIS A 34 -15.79 6.02 -10.33
C HIS A 34 -16.37 4.61 -10.29
N VAL A 35 -17.44 4.39 -9.52
CA VAL A 35 -18.10 3.06 -9.43
C VAL A 35 -18.61 2.60 -10.79
N LYS A 36 -19.25 3.50 -11.54
CA LYS A 36 -19.73 3.19 -12.89
C LYS A 36 -18.55 2.84 -13.81
N TYR A 37 -17.51 3.65 -13.82
CA TYR A 37 -16.33 3.43 -14.66
C TYR A 37 -15.69 2.07 -14.38
N THR A 38 -15.49 1.73 -13.11
CA THR A 38 -14.89 0.44 -12.72
C THR A 38 -15.76 -0.74 -13.12
N ALA A 39 -17.08 -0.62 -13.01
CA ALA A 39 -18.01 -1.65 -13.46
C ALA A 39 -17.96 -1.80 -14.99
N ASP A 40 -18.03 -0.69 -15.73
CA ASP A 40 -17.96 -0.69 -17.20
C ASP A 40 -16.66 -1.37 -17.69
N GLN A 41 -15.52 -1.14 -17.02
CA GLN A 41 -14.25 -1.81 -17.35
C GLN A 41 -14.32 -3.32 -17.15
N VAL A 42 -14.94 -3.80 -16.08
CA VAL A 42 -15.14 -5.24 -15.85
C VAL A 42 -16.03 -5.83 -16.95
N HIS A 43 -17.17 -5.21 -17.24
CA HIS A 43 -18.08 -5.68 -18.30
C HIS A 43 -17.42 -5.71 -19.67
N ALA A 44 -16.76 -4.61 -20.05
CA ALA A 44 -16.04 -4.52 -21.33
C ALA A 44 -14.93 -5.57 -21.42
N ARG A 45 -14.23 -5.83 -20.32
CA ARG A 45 -13.18 -6.85 -20.30
C ARG A 45 -13.75 -8.26 -20.43
N LEU A 46 -14.84 -8.57 -19.74
CA LEU A 46 -15.50 -9.89 -19.77
C LEU A 46 -16.17 -10.17 -21.13
N ALA A 47 -16.64 -9.14 -21.84
CA ALA A 47 -17.19 -9.26 -23.18
C ALA A 47 -16.13 -9.51 -24.27
N ARG A 48 -14.85 -9.27 -23.98
CA ARG A 48 -13.73 -9.39 -24.91
C ARG A 48 -13.00 -10.72 -24.76
N GLN A 49 -12.74 -11.40 -25.89
CA GLN A 49 -11.76 -12.48 -25.94
C GLN A 49 -10.33 -11.91 -25.92
N THR A 50 -9.46 -12.52 -25.12
CA THR A 50 -8.04 -12.13 -25.02
C THR A 50 -7.16 -13.36 -25.08
N ASP A 51 -6.04 -13.25 -25.79
CA ASP A 51 -5.00 -14.27 -25.83
C ASP A 51 -4.05 -14.14 -24.63
N GLN A 52 -3.98 -12.94 -24.02
CA GLN A 52 -3.20 -12.69 -22.82
C GLN A 52 -4.08 -12.83 -21.57
N PRO A 53 -3.76 -13.76 -20.65
CA PRO A 53 -4.52 -13.93 -19.42
C PRO A 53 -4.29 -12.76 -18.46
N ASP A 54 -5.37 -12.28 -17.85
CA ASP A 54 -5.33 -11.32 -16.75
C ASP A 54 -6.05 -11.88 -15.51
N ILE A 55 -6.22 -11.04 -14.49
CA ILE A 55 -6.87 -11.42 -13.24
C ILE A 55 -8.28 -12.01 -13.44
N TRP A 56 -9.08 -11.47 -14.36
CA TRP A 56 -10.43 -11.98 -14.61
C TRP A 56 -10.40 -13.31 -15.36
N THR A 57 -9.49 -13.47 -16.33
CA THR A 57 -9.28 -14.78 -16.97
C THR A 57 -8.86 -15.84 -15.95
N LEU A 58 -7.98 -15.50 -15.00
CA LEU A 58 -7.56 -16.43 -13.94
C LEU A 58 -8.72 -16.79 -13.01
N VAL A 59 -9.52 -15.80 -12.58
CA VAL A 59 -10.72 -16.02 -11.76
C VAL A 59 -11.70 -16.94 -12.49
N LEU A 60 -11.99 -16.69 -13.76
CA LEU A 60 -12.92 -17.50 -14.56
C LEU A 60 -12.43 -18.94 -14.75
N ARG A 61 -11.15 -19.13 -15.09
CA ARG A 61 -10.53 -20.48 -15.20
C ARG A 61 -10.59 -21.23 -13.88
N SER A 62 -10.43 -20.53 -12.76
CA SER A 62 -10.47 -21.16 -11.43
C SER A 62 -11.83 -21.81 -11.11
N TYR A 63 -12.91 -21.37 -11.75
CA TYR A 63 -14.24 -21.96 -11.60
C TYR A 63 -14.40 -23.32 -12.26
N GLU A 64 -13.48 -23.69 -13.15
CA GLU A 64 -13.48 -24.96 -13.86
C GLU A 64 -12.73 -26.06 -13.06
N GLY A 65 -11.81 -25.67 -12.18
CA GLY A 65 -10.96 -26.59 -11.40
C GLY A 65 -11.19 -26.62 -9.89
N MET A 66 -11.96 -25.69 -9.31
CA MET A 66 -12.22 -25.64 -7.86
C MET A 66 -13.65 -26.07 -7.49
N ASN A 67 -13.84 -26.39 -6.20
CA ASN A 67 -15.13 -26.69 -5.58
C ASN A 67 -16.15 -25.60 -5.98
N LYS A 68 -17.26 -25.96 -6.64
CA LYS A 68 -18.23 -25.05 -7.32
C LYS A 68 -18.85 -23.97 -6.42
N ASN A 69 -18.57 -24.00 -5.11
CA ASN A 69 -19.17 -23.17 -4.07
C ASN A 69 -18.47 -21.81 -3.87
N VAL A 70 -17.36 -21.52 -4.55
CA VAL A 70 -16.66 -20.23 -4.44
C VAL A 70 -16.58 -19.55 -5.82
N ARG A 71 -17.70 -18.94 -6.22
CA ARG A 71 -17.77 -18.08 -7.42
C ARG A 71 -18.03 -16.65 -7.00
N LEU A 72 -17.23 -15.72 -7.50
CA LEU A 72 -17.51 -14.30 -7.34
C LEU A 72 -18.75 -13.94 -8.16
N THR A 73 -19.68 -13.23 -7.54
CA THR A 73 -20.78 -12.60 -8.25
C THR A 73 -20.28 -11.41 -9.08
N MET A 74 -21.06 -10.95 -10.06
CA MET A 74 -20.70 -9.77 -10.85
C MET A 74 -20.43 -8.55 -9.95
N GLY A 75 -21.30 -8.29 -8.98
CA GLY A 75 -21.10 -7.18 -8.04
C GLY A 75 -19.83 -7.33 -7.19
N GLN A 76 -19.40 -8.55 -6.85
CA GLN A 76 -18.12 -8.79 -6.19
C GLN A 76 -16.94 -8.53 -7.12
N MET A 77 -17.03 -8.87 -8.40
CA MET A 77 -16.00 -8.53 -9.39
C MET A 77 -15.87 -7.02 -9.56
N GLU A 78 -16.98 -6.31 -9.75
CA GLU A 78 -17.03 -4.84 -9.84
C GLU A 78 -16.44 -4.17 -8.60
N SER A 79 -16.82 -4.66 -7.40
CA SER A 79 -16.32 -4.12 -6.14
C SER A 79 -14.82 -4.35 -5.97
N ASN A 80 -14.30 -5.53 -6.32
CA ASN A 80 -12.87 -5.81 -6.25
C ASN A 80 -12.09 -4.99 -7.30
N ALA A 81 -12.64 -4.79 -8.49
CA ALA A 81 -12.03 -3.96 -9.53
C ALA A 81 -11.83 -2.52 -9.06
N SER A 82 -12.86 -1.93 -8.44
CA SER A 82 -12.78 -0.59 -7.85
C SER A 82 -11.71 -0.52 -6.77
N LEU A 83 -11.64 -1.52 -5.89
CA LEU A 83 -10.60 -1.60 -4.86
C LEU A 83 -9.19 -1.69 -5.47
N PHE A 84 -8.96 -2.57 -6.44
CA PHE A 84 -7.64 -2.74 -7.06
C PHE A 84 -7.18 -1.48 -7.80
N MET A 85 -8.10 -0.78 -8.46
CA MET A 85 -7.79 0.47 -9.15
C MET A 85 -7.28 1.51 -8.15
N VAL A 86 -8.04 1.78 -7.08
CA VAL A 86 -7.64 2.77 -6.06
C VAL A 86 -6.36 2.33 -5.33
N ALA A 87 -6.30 1.07 -4.89
CA ALA A 87 -5.17 0.57 -4.11
C ALA A 87 -3.87 0.57 -4.92
N GLY A 88 -3.92 0.24 -6.21
CA GLY A 88 -2.73 0.18 -7.07
C GLY A 88 -2.26 1.54 -7.57
N THR A 89 -3.16 2.50 -7.81
CA THR A 89 -2.78 3.80 -8.37
C THR A 89 -2.38 4.82 -7.31
N GLU A 90 -3.24 5.05 -6.32
CA GLU A 90 -3.05 6.15 -5.36
C GLU A 90 -1.85 5.91 -4.44
N THR A 91 -1.65 4.67 -4.00
CA THR A 91 -0.55 4.33 -3.09
C THR A 91 0.82 4.47 -3.77
N THR A 92 0.95 3.90 -4.98
CA THR A 92 2.15 3.99 -5.81
C THR A 92 2.46 5.43 -6.19
N ALA A 93 1.45 6.19 -6.63
CA ALA A 93 1.62 7.60 -6.97
C ALA A 93 2.08 8.43 -5.77
N THR A 94 1.54 8.16 -4.58
CA THR A 94 1.94 8.85 -3.34
C THR A 94 3.40 8.56 -3.00
N LEU A 95 3.82 7.29 -3.02
CA LEU A 95 5.21 6.92 -2.74
C LEU A 95 6.17 7.56 -3.72
N LEU A 96 5.91 7.44 -5.02
CA LEU A 96 6.78 7.99 -6.06
C LEU A 96 6.87 9.52 -5.97
N SER A 97 5.74 10.18 -5.69
CA SER A 97 5.73 11.64 -5.48
C SER A 97 6.58 12.03 -4.27
N GLY A 98 6.47 11.28 -3.16
CA GLY A 98 7.29 11.46 -1.97
C GLY A 98 8.79 11.23 -2.25
N ALA A 99 9.13 10.13 -2.93
CA ALA A 99 10.51 9.81 -3.28
C ALA A 99 11.16 10.90 -4.16
N VAL A 100 10.44 11.37 -5.19
CA VAL A 100 10.92 12.46 -6.06
C VAL A 100 11.10 13.76 -5.27
N TYR A 101 10.15 14.09 -4.39
CA TYR A 101 10.26 15.26 -3.51
C TYR A 101 11.50 15.18 -2.60
N LEU A 102 11.69 14.05 -1.91
CA LEU A 102 12.82 13.83 -1.00
C LEU A 102 14.17 13.91 -1.72
N LEU A 103 14.27 13.31 -2.92
CA LEU A 103 15.46 13.41 -3.76
C LEU A 103 15.73 14.85 -4.23
N ALA A 104 14.68 15.60 -4.59
CA ALA A 104 14.81 17.00 -4.99
C ALA A 104 15.29 17.88 -3.82
N CYS A 105 14.87 17.58 -2.59
CA CYS A 105 15.33 18.23 -1.37
C CYS A 105 16.76 17.82 -0.93
N ARG A 106 17.29 16.71 -1.46
CA ARG A 106 18.63 16.18 -1.13
C ARG A 106 19.48 15.95 -2.39
N PRO A 107 20.07 17.01 -2.98
CA PRO A 107 20.83 16.92 -4.23
C PRO A 107 21.97 15.89 -4.21
N ALA A 108 22.63 15.69 -3.07
CA ALA A 108 23.69 14.68 -2.92
C ALA A 108 23.17 13.25 -3.11
N ALA A 109 21.98 12.93 -2.58
CA ALA A 109 21.36 11.62 -2.76
C ALA A 109 20.90 11.44 -4.22
N LEU A 110 20.32 12.49 -4.83
CA LEU A 110 19.95 12.45 -6.25
C LEU A 110 21.15 12.22 -7.16
N ASP A 111 22.27 12.90 -6.93
CA ASP A 111 23.50 12.73 -7.69
C ASP A 111 24.06 11.30 -7.53
N ARG A 112 24.09 10.77 -6.31
CA ARG A 112 24.52 9.39 -6.03
C ARG A 112 23.65 8.36 -6.73
N LEU A 113 22.32 8.49 -6.65
CA LEU A 113 21.38 7.61 -7.33
C LEU A 113 21.53 7.69 -8.86
N THR A 114 21.71 8.91 -9.38
CA THR A 114 21.93 9.14 -10.81
C THR A 114 23.20 8.45 -11.29
N LYS A 115 24.29 8.52 -10.50
CA LYS A 115 25.56 7.84 -10.78
C LYS A 115 25.41 6.33 -10.75
N GLU A 116 24.72 5.77 -9.76
CA GLU A 116 24.47 4.33 -9.68
C GLU A 116 23.71 3.81 -10.92
N ILE A 117 22.60 4.47 -11.29
CA ILE A 117 21.77 4.06 -12.42
C ILE A 117 22.54 4.21 -13.74
N ARG A 118 23.16 5.37 -13.99
CA ARG A 118 23.87 5.65 -15.25
C ARG A 118 25.20 4.91 -15.35
N GLY A 119 25.81 4.54 -14.22
CA GLY A 119 27.01 3.71 -14.19
C GLY A 119 26.73 2.23 -14.41
N THR A 120 25.53 1.76 -14.06
CA THR A 120 25.15 0.34 -14.21
C THR A 120 24.55 0.04 -15.58
N PHE A 121 23.73 0.94 -16.13
CA PHE A 121 22.98 0.70 -17.37
C PHE A 121 23.42 1.62 -18.50
N ALA A 122 23.83 1.03 -19.62
CA ALA A 122 24.18 1.77 -20.83
C ALA A 122 22.94 2.26 -21.59
N ARG A 123 21.83 1.52 -21.52
CA ARG A 123 20.57 1.85 -22.22
C ARG A 123 19.37 1.63 -21.32
N LYS A 124 18.30 2.40 -21.57
CA LYS A 124 17.02 2.26 -20.88
C LYS A 124 16.44 0.83 -20.96
N GLY A 125 16.63 0.14 -22.08
CA GLY A 125 16.13 -1.23 -22.27
C GLY A 125 16.77 -2.27 -21.33
N ASP A 126 17.92 -1.95 -20.74
CA ASP A 126 18.63 -2.85 -19.82
C ASP A 126 18.08 -2.73 -18.37
N MET A 127 17.21 -1.73 -18.12
CA MET A 127 16.49 -1.50 -16.85
C MET A 127 15.23 -2.37 -16.81
N THR A 128 15.39 -3.63 -16.40
CA THR A 128 14.31 -4.63 -16.34
C THR A 128 13.85 -4.84 -14.91
N ILE A 129 12.71 -5.54 -14.76
CA ILE A 129 12.19 -5.95 -13.44
C ILE A 129 13.18 -6.82 -12.66
N ASP A 130 14.10 -7.52 -13.35
CA ASP A 130 15.11 -8.37 -12.72
C ASP A 130 16.42 -7.64 -12.40
N SER A 131 16.70 -6.53 -13.10
CA SER A 131 17.96 -5.80 -12.96
C SER A 131 17.86 -4.66 -11.94
N LEU A 132 16.74 -3.92 -11.92
CA LEU A 132 16.54 -2.80 -11.00
C LEU A 132 16.62 -3.17 -9.51
N PRO A 133 16.06 -4.31 -9.04
CA PRO A 133 16.15 -4.68 -7.62
C PRO A 133 17.57 -4.99 -7.15
N ARG A 134 18.56 -5.05 -8.05
CA ARG A 134 19.97 -5.30 -7.69
C ARG A 134 20.75 -4.03 -7.37
N LEU A 135 20.14 -2.86 -7.56
CA LEU A 135 20.75 -1.58 -7.27
C LEU A 135 20.61 -1.23 -5.78
N PRO A 136 21.68 -1.31 -4.96
CA PRO A 136 21.58 -1.15 -3.52
C PRO A 136 21.10 0.24 -3.13
N PHE A 137 21.59 1.31 -3.77
CA PHE A 137 21.21 2.67 -3.39
C PHE A 137 19.81 3.05 -3.88
N LEU A 138 19.37 2.56 -5.05
CA LEU A 138 17.98 2.68 -5.48
C LEU A 138 17.02 2.04 -4.46
N ASN A 139 17.29 0.81 -4.01
CA ASN A 139 16.46 0.16 -3.00
C ASN A 139 16.47 0.95 -1.69
N ALA A 140 17.64 1.42 -1.26
CA ALA A 140 17.77 2.26 -0.07
C ALA A 140 16.95 3.56 -0.15
N VAL A 141 16.89 4.19 -1.33
CA VAL A 141 16.05 5.38 -1.57
C VAL A 141 14.56 5.03 -1.47
N VAL A 142 14.14 3.89 -2.01
CA VAL A 142 12.73 3.46 -1.95
C VAL A 142 12.33 3.12 -0.52
N GLU A 143 13.16 2.41 0.24
CA GLU A 143 12.91 2.09 1.65
C GLU A 143 12.83 3.36 2.51
N GLU A 144 13.75 4.31 2.32
CA GLU A 144 13.72 5.56 3.07
C GLU A 144 12.53 6.45 2.66
N ALA A 145 12.10 6.39 1.40
CA ALA A 145 10.89 7.07 0.95
C ALA A 145 9.63 6.47 1.60
N PHE A 146 9.54 5.14 1.73
CA PHE A 146 8.46 4.51 2.49
C PHE A 146 8.45 4.97 3.95
N ARG A 147 9.62 5.16 4.56
CA ARG A 147 9.76 5.57 5.96
C ARG A 147 9.24 6.99 6.19
N LEU A 148 9.61 7.94 5.33
CA LEU A 148 9.25 9.35 5.49
C LEU A 148 7.91 9.74 4.84
N TYR A 149 7.53 9.06 3.77
CA TYR A 149 6.32 9.28 2.97
C TYR A 149 5.53 7.96 2.78
N PRO A 150 5.08 7.32 3.87
CA PRO A 150 4.28 6.09 3.76
C PRO A 150 2.94 6.40 3.07
N PRO A 151 2.56 5.67 1.99
CA PRO A 151 1.30 5.91 1.30
C PRO A 151 0.05 5.67 2.16
N VAL A 152 0.17 4.83 3.18
CA VAL A 152 -0.87 4.55 4.17
C VAL A 152 -0.32 4.97 5.54
N PRO A 153 -0.23 6.28 5.83
CA PRO A 153 0.44 6.77 7.04
C PRO A 153 -0.28 6.36 8.33
N ASP A 154 -1.57 6.10 8.24
CA ASP A 154 -2.45 5.76 9.34
C ASP A 154 -2.67 4.24 9.47
N ALA A 155 -3.56 3.87 10.39
CA ALA A 155 -3.97 2.54 10.75
C ALA A 155 -4.45 1.63 9.61
N GLN A 156 -3.88 0.43 9.56
CA GLN A 156 -4.58 -0.73 8.98
C GLN A 156 -5.31 -1.50 10.08
N PHE A 157 -6.60 -1.22 10.24
CA PHE A 157 -7.41 -1.80 11.32
C PHE A 157 -7.47 -3.33 11.26
N ARG A 158 -7.38 -3.95 12.44
CA ARG A 158 -7.66 -5.36 12.71
C ARG A 158 -8.63 -5.44 13.89
N ARG A 159 -9.34 -6.56 14.00
CA ARG A 159 -10.19 -6.84 15.16
C ARG A 159 -9.65 -8.04 15.91
N THR A 160 -9.63 -7.94 17.24
CA THR A 160 -9.33 -9.10 18.08
C THR A 160 -10.45 -10.15 17.98
N PRO A 161 -10.13 -11.44 18.20
CA PRO A 161 -11.14 -12.50 18.36
C PRO A 161 -12.15 -12.17 19.46
N ARG A 162 -13.25 -12.91 19.54
CA ARG A 162 -14.31 -12.65 20.52
C ARG A 162 -13.83 -12.87 21.97
N GLU A 163 -12.91 -13.80 22.13
CA GLU A 163 -12.24 -14.16 23.38
C GLU A 163 -11.13 -13.17 23.79
N GLY A 164 -10.82 -12.17 22.96
CA GLY A 164 -9.67 -11.28 23.16
C GLY A 164 -8.39 -11.85 22.56
N ALA A 165 -7.28 -11.13 22.77
CA ALA A 165 -5.96 -11.57 22.36
C ALA A 165 -4.89 -10.95 23.26
N GLU A 166 -3.84 -11.70 23.56
CA GLU A 166 -2.64 -11.15 24.19
C GLU A 166 -1.81 -10.42 23.13
N ILE A 167 -1.51 -9.14 23.37
CA ILE A 167 -0.73 -8.29 22.48
C ILE A 167 0.33 -7.58 23.33
N ALA A 168 1.60 -7.80 23.02
CA ALA A 168 2.74 -7.24 23.77
C ALA A 168 2.69 -7.53 25.29
N GLY A 169 2.22 -8.72 25.67
CA GLY A 169 2.09 -9.14 27.08
C GLY A 169 0.82 -8.66 27.78
N GLU A 170 -0.03 -7.90 27.08
CA GLU A 170 -1.27 -7.33 27.64
C GLU A 170 -2.51 -7.98 27.03
N LEU A 171 -3.51 -8.28 27.85
CA LEU A 171 -4.78 -8.82 27.37
C LEU A 171 -5.62 -7.71 26.76
N VAL A 172 -5.77 -7.74 25.43
CA VAL A 172 -6.68 -6.87 24.71
C VAL A 172 -8.07 -7.51 24.64
N PRO A 173 -9.14 -6.79 25.04
CA PRO A 173 -10.50 -7.32 25.02
C PRO A 173 -10.93 -7.83 23.65
N GLY A 174 -11.91 -8.73 23.67
CA GLY A 174 -12.51 -9.23 22.45
C GLY A 174 -13.20 -8.15 21.65
N GLU A 175 -13.23 -8.34 20.33
CA GLU A 175 -13.87 -7.44 19.37
C GLU A 175 -13.28 -6.02 19.26
N ALA A 176 -12.19 -5.74 19.97
CA ALA A 176 -11.47 -4.46 19.96
C ALA A 176 -10.80 -4.21 18.59
N THR A 177 -10.80 -2.95 18.16
CA THR A 177 -10.04 -2.51 16.98
C THR A 177 -8.60 -2.18 17.38
N VAL A 178 -7.64 -2.83 16.73
CA VAL A 178 -6.21 -2.61 16.91
C VAL A 178 -5.55 -2.26 15.59
N PHE A 179 -4.48 -1.47 15.64
CA PHE A 179 -3.70 -1.07 14.47
C PHE A 179 -2.33 -0.55 14.88
N VAL A 180 -1.42 -0.48 13.91
CA VAL A 180 -0.14 0.22 14.03
C VAL A 180 -0.16 1.41 13.07
N THR A 181 0.14 2.59 13.57
CA THR A 181 0.28 3.80 12.75
C THR A 181 1.67 3.80 12.10
N GLN A 182 1.73 3.55 10.79
CA GLN A 182 3.00 3.47 10.06
C GLN A 182 3.81 4.76 10.19
N TYR A 183 3.17 5.93 10.01
CA TYR A 183 3.87 7.22 10.07
C TYR A 183 4.56 7.46 11.42
N ALA A 184 3.88 7.15 12.53
CA ALA A 184 4.44 7.30 13.87
C ALA A 184 5.54 6.29 14.13
N ALA A 185 5.32 5.01 13.81
CA ALA A 185 6.29 3.95 14.04
C ALA A 185 7.58 4.14 13.22
N PHE A 186 7.46 4.57 11.96
CA PHE A 186 8.57 4.76 11.01
C PHE A 186 9.40 6.00 11.30
N ARG A 187 8.87 6.93 12.10
CA ARG A 187 9.52 8.21 12.47
C ARG A 187 9.71 8.35 13.97
N SER A 188 9.54 7.27 14.73
CA SER A 188 9.81 7.32 16.18
C SER A 188 11.33 7.40 16.41
N PRO A 189 11.82 8.36 17.24
CA PRO A 189 13.21 8.37 17.67
C PRO A 189 13.58 7.15 18.53
N GLU A 190 12.59 6.39 19.02
CA GLU A 190 12.83 5.10 19.68
C GLU A 190 13.26 4.01 18.69
N ASN A 191 12.89 4.16 17.41
CA ASN A 191 13.18 3.17 16.36
C ASN A 191 14.25 3.62 15.39
N PHE A 192 14.45 4.93 15.19
CA PHE A 192 15.36 5.46 14.17
C PHE A 192 16.18 6.64 14.66
N GLU A 193 17.48 6.60 14.38
CA GLU A 193 18.38 7.75 14.50
C GLU A 193 18.03 8.80 13.44
N ALA A 194 18.04 10.08 13.84
CA ALA A 194 17.62 11.22 13.00
C ALA A 194 16.32 10.91 12.20
N PRO A 195 15.20 10.62 12.88
CA PRO A 195 14.03 10.02 12.25
C PRO A 195 13.33 10.94 11.24
N ASP A 196 13.53 12.25 11.29
CA ASP A 196 12.91 13.16 10.34
C ASP A 196 13.78 13.47 9.12
N GLU A 197 15.03 12.98 9.08
CA GLU A 197 15.96 13.21 7.99
C GLU A 197 15.88 12.12 6.91
N PHE A 198 16.00 12.53 5.65
CA PHE A 198 16.11 11.61 4.51
C PHE A 198 17.55 11.11 4.37
N LEU A 199 17.79 9.91 4.90
CA LEU A 199 19.12 9.29 4.97
C LEU A 199 19.08 7.87 4.38
N PRO A 200 19.01 7.72 3.03
CA PRO A 200 19.02 6.39 2.39
C PRO A 200 20.20 5.52 2.82
N GLU A 201 21.34 6.13 3.16
CA GLU A 201 22.53 5.45 3.66
C GLU A 201 22.26 4.46 4.80
N ARG A 202 21.21 4.68 5.60
CA ARG A 202 20.84 3.77 6.69
C ARG A 202 20.50 2.37 6.19
N TRP A 203 20.04 2.21 4.95
CA TRP A 203 19.61 0.91 4.41
C TRP A 203 20.74 0.10 3.77
N LEU A 204 21.95 0.66 3.71
CA LEU A 204 23.07 0.00 3.05
C LEU A 204 23.79 -1.00 3.96
N PRO A 205 24.48 -2.01 3.40
CA PRO A 205 25.28 -2.95 4.17
C PRO A 205 26.43 -2.29 4.94
N ASP A 206 26.98 -1.21 4.38
CA ASP A 206 28.08 -0.40 4.92
C ASP A 206 27.58 0.87 5.62
N ALA A 207 26.35 0.83 6.16
CA ALA A 207 25.77 1.94 6.90
C ALA A 207 26.64 2.37 8.09
N ASP A 208 26.69 3.68 8.34
CA ASP A 208 27.38 4.29 9.47
C ASP A 208 26.92 3.69 10.81
N GLU A 209 27.84 3.54 11.77
CA GLU A 209 27.59 2.97 13.10
C GLU A 209 26.48 3.72 13.85
N ARG A 210 26.24 5.00 13.56
CA ARG A 210 25.12 5.76 14.14
C ARG A 210 23.76 5.12 13.89
N PHE A 211 23.60 4.37 12.78
CA PHE A 211 22.36 3.67 12.43
C PHE A 211 22.28 2.25 13.03
N ALA A 212 23.28 1.83 13.82
CA ALA A 212 23.31 0.47 14.40
C ALA A 212 22.16 0.22 15.39
N ARG A 213 21.56 1.28 15.93
CA ARG A 213 20.42 1.19 16.85
C ARG A 213 19.06 1.24 16.16
N ASP A 214 19.02 1.46 14.85
CA ASP A 214 17.76 1.52 14.11
C ASP A 214 17.03 0.17 14.18
N ASP A 215 15.81 0.13 14.73
CA ASP A 215 14.94 -1.04 14.65
C ASP A 215 14.20 -1.08 13.32
N ARG A 216 14.93 -1.49 12.28
CA ARG A 216 14.43 -1.59 10.92
C ARG A 216 13.30 -2.62 10.76
N LYS A 217 13.09 -3.53 11.72
CA LYS A 217 12.00 -4.52 11.66
C LYS A 217 10.63 -3.88 11.72
N VAL A 218 10.54 -2.67 12.28
CA VAL A 218 9.30 -1.89 12.31
C VAL A 218 8.82 -1.50 10.92
N MET A 219 9.72 -1.43 9.91
CA MET A 219 9.36 -1.12 8.52
C MET A 219 8.57 -2.27 7.88
N GLN A 220 7.26 -2.16 8.00
CA GLN A 220 6.29 -3.06 7.38
C GLN A 220 5.32 -2.25 6.51
N PRO A 221 5.79 -1.55 5.45
CA PRO A 221 4.94 -0.68 4.63
C PRO A 221 3.78 -1.44 3.98
N PHE A 222 3.98 -2.73 3.71
CA PHE A 222 2.97 -3.63 3.15
C PHE A 222 2.22 -4.47 4.19
N SER A 223 2.41 -4.21 5.49
CA SER A 223 1.90 -5.01 6.62
C SER A 223 2.42 -6.47 6.61
N VAL A 224 2.14 -7.19 7.69
CA VAL A 224 2.48 -8.61 7.87
C VAL A 224 1.24 -9.48 8.02
N GLY A 225 1.42 -10.79 7.88
CA GLY A 225 0.40 -11.81 8.12
C GLY A 225 -0.62 -11.99 6.97
N PRO A 226 -1.76 -12.66 7.22
CA PRO A 226 -2.71 -13.08 6.18
C PRO A 226 -3.47 -11.91 5.51
N ARG A 227 -3.26 -10.69 5.98
CA ARG A 227 -3.86 -9.45 5.47
C ARG A 227 -2.79 -8.45 5.02
N ASN A 228 -1.59 -8.91 4.71
CA ASN A 228 -0.57 -8.09 4.05
C ASN A 228 -1.03 -7.66 2.66
N CYS A 229 -0.33 -6.68 2.08
CA CYS A 229 -0.67 -6.12 0.79
C CYS A 229 -0.60 -7.17 -0.32
N LEU A 230 -1.69 -7.30 -1.09
CA LEU A 230 -1.75 -8.19 -2.25
C LEU A 230 -0.80 -7.75 -3.38
N GLY A 231 -0.52 -6.45 -3.48
CA GLY A 231 0.29 -5.84 -4.54
C GLY A 231 1.76 -5.64 -4.19
N MET A 232 2.30 -6.39 -3.22
CA MET A 232 3.70 -6.21 -2.76
C MET A 232 4.76 -6.70 -3.77
N LYS A 233 4.42 -7.65 -4.66
CA LYS A 233 5.37 -8.32 -5.55
C LYS A 233 5.37 -7.75 -6.96
#